data_AF-A0A4P5QWN4-F1
#
_entry.id   AF-A0A4P5QWN4-F1
#
_cell.length_a   1.000
_cell.length_b   1.000
_cell.length_c   1.000
_cell.angle_alpha   90.00
_cell.angle_beta   90.00
_cell.angle_gamma   90.00
#
_symmetry.space_group_name_H-M   'P 1'
#
loop_
_entity.id
_entity.type
_entity.pdbx_description
1 polymer ?
#
loop_
_entity_poly.entity_id
_entity_poly.type
_entity_poly.pdbx_seq_one_letter_code
_entity_poly.pdbx_strand_id
1 'polypeptide(L)'
;MQKIETQYGRARRVWVMDRGIPTEEVLEEMRQAGGPPVQYLVGTPKGRLGKLEAELLKQPWQQAREGVRVKLLPQDGELYVCVESQARIGKERSMRRRRLRRLIGGLKELQEQRLGYESLLLKLGAAKKAAGRDWALIDITLPQRPAKKAALRERCDFSFQLRRDKLRIARRREGRYLLRSNLTGTDPGKLWTMYLQLTQVEQAFKDLKGDLR
;
A
#
# COMPACT_ATOMS: atom_id res chain seq x y z
N MET A 1 -7.87 4.93 27.26
CA MET A 1 -9.17 4.24 27.05
C MET A 1 -10.34 4.92 27.75
N GLN A 2 -10.23 5.34 29.03
CA GLN A 2 -11.33 5.93 29.81
C GLN A 2 -12.05 7.14 29.17
N LYS A 3 -11.33 8.11 28.59
CA LYS A 3 -11.96 9.32 28.01
C LYS A 3 -12.98 9.06 26.89
N ILE A 4 -12.82 8.00 26.10
CA ILE A 4 -13.73 7.66 24.98
C ILE A 4 -14.87 6.74 25.45
N GLU A 5 -14.70 6.05 26.58
CA GLU A 5 -15.74 5.22 27.20
C GLU A 5 -16.82 6.10 27.84
N THR A 6 -16.40 7.14 28.56
CA THR A 6 -17.32 8.09 29.21
C THR A 6 -18.17 8.87 28.20
N GLN A 7 -17.65 9.13 27.00
CA GLN A 7 -18.30 10.01 26.04
C GLN A 7 -19.29 9.28 25.10
N TYR A 8 -19.19 7.95 24.93
CA TYR A 8 -19.97 7.21 23.91
C TYR A 8 -20.51 5.82 24.34
N GLY A 9 -20.43 5.42 25.61
CA GLY A 9 -21.07 4.21 26.16
C GLY A 9 -20.45 2.85 25.79
N ARG A 10 -20.76 1.79 26.57
CA ARG A 10 -20.26 0.40 26.41
C ARG A 10 -20.99 -0.37 25.29
N ALA A 11 -20.84 0.07 24.05
CA ALA A 11 -21.25 -0.72 22.88
C ALA A 11 -20.12 -1.68 22.46
N ARG A 12 -20.45 -2.83 21.85
CA ARG A 12 -19.48 -3.74 21.21
C ARG A 12 -18.76 -2.99 20.08
N ARG A 13 -17.61 -2.38 20.38
CA ARG A 13 -16.83 -1.53 19.45
C ARG A 13 -15.84 -2.39 18.68
N VAL A 14 -15.82 -2.25 17.35
CA VAL A 14 -14.78 -2.83 16.48
C VAL A 14 -13.81 -1.73 16.06
N TRP A 15 -12.54 -1.89 16.39
CA TRP A 15 -11.48 -0.99 15.99
C TRP A 15 -10.94 -1.37 14.61
N VAL A 16 -11.12 -0.50 13.62
CA VAL A 16 -10.60 -0.73 12.27
C VAL A 16 -9.37 0.15 12.04
N MET A 17 -8.23 -0.44 11.72
CA MET A 17 -6.95 0.28 11.60
C MET A 17 -6.19 -0.09 10.32
N ASP A 18 -5.49 0.87 9.71
CA ASP A 18 -4.67 0.60 8.51
C ASP A 18 -3.30 0.00 8.87
N ARG A 19 -2.62 -0.49 7.84
CA ARG A 19 -1.32 -1.13 7.92
C ARG A 19 -0.28 -0.22 8.58
N GLY A 20 0.33 -0.72 9.64
CA GLY A 20 1.44 -0.06 10.34
C GLY A 20 1.01 0.94 11.41
N ILE A 21 -0.29 1.05 11.70
CA ILE A 21 -0.79 1.84 12.84
C ILE A 21 -0.63 1.06 14.17
N PRO A 22 -1.12 -0.19 14.30
CA PRO A 22 -0.96 -0.93 15.55
C PRO A 22 0.38 -1.69 15.61
N THR A 23 1.04 -1.66 16.77
CA THR A 23 2.17 -2.55 17.12
C THR A 23 1.64 -3.89 17.66
N GLU A 24 2.51 -4.89 17.76
CA GLU A 24 2.09 -6.19 18.35
C GLU A 24 1.73 -6.06 19.82
N GLU A 25 2.49 -5.27 20.56
CA GLU A 25 2.25 -4.96 21.99
C GLU A 25 0.85 -4.35 22.18
N VAL A 26 0.48 -3.36 21.36
CA VAL A 26 -0.85 -2.73 21.42
C VAL A 26 -1.96 -3.75 21.10
N LEU A 27 -1.74 -4.65 20.15
CA LEU A 27 -2.73 -5.70 19.86
C LEU A 27 -2.86 -6.71 20.99
N GLU A 28 -1.77 -7.04 21.68
CA GLU A 28 -1.79 -7.89 22.87
C GLU A 28 -2.50 -7.21 24.05
N GLU A 29 -2.20 -5.93 24.31
CA GLU A 29 -2.92 -5.14 25.31
C GLU A 29 -4.42 -5.06 25.01
N MET A 30 -4.81 -4.91 23.75
CA MET A 30 -6.21 -4.93 23.32
C MET A 30 -6.88 -6.30 23.57
N ARG A 31 -6.13 -7.40 23.48
CA ARG A 31 -6.60 -8.76 23.81
C ARG A 31 -6.71 -8.97 25.32
N GLN A 32 -5.76 -8.45 26.10
CA GLN A 32 -5.67 -8.65 27.55
C GLN A 32 -6.33 -7.56 28.41
N ALA A 33 -6.93 -6.52 27.81
CA ALA A 33 -7.65 -5.49 28.54
C ALA A 33 -8.67 -6.14 29.50
N GLY A 34 -8.69 -5.71 30.77
CA GLY A 34 -9.43 -6.32 31.89
C GLY A 34 -10.97 -6.25 31.83
N GLY A 35 -11.55 -6.46 30.65
CA GLY A 35 -12.98 -6.55 30.33
C GLY A 35 -13.20 -7.49 29.13
N PRO A 36 -14.34 -7.42 28.40
CA PRO A 36 -14.49 -8.20 27.16
C PRO A 36 -13.40 -7.79 26.15
N PRO A 37 -12.77 -8.74 25.45
CA PRO A 37 -11.66 -8.44 24.54
C PRO A 37 -12.04 -7.37 23.52
N VAL A 38 -11.16 -6.40 23.30
CA VAL A 38 -11.41 -5.33 22.33
C VAL A 38 -11.41 -5.94 20.93
N GLN A 39 -12.52 -5.82 20.22
CA GLN A 39 -12.64 -6.34 18.86
C GLN A 39 -11.90 -5.43 17.87
N TYR A 40 -11.17 -6.00 16.92
CA TYR A 40 -10.46 -5.22 15.93
C TYR A 40 -10.34 -5.90 14.57
N LEU A 41 -10.06 -5.07 13.57
CA LEU A 41 -9.75 -5.44 12.20
C LEU A 41 -8.61 -4.56 11.71
N VAL A 42 -7.46 -5.15 11.45
CA VAL A 42 -6.25 -4.41 11.08
C VAL A 42 -5.71 -4.86 9.75
N GLY A 43 -5.29 -3.89 8.92
CA GLY A 43 -4.46 -4.20 7.78
C GLY A 43 -3.10 -4.68 8.25
N THR A 44 -2.57 -5.78 7.70
CA THR A 44 -1.20 -6.23 8.00
C THR A 44 -0.23 -5.86 6.88
N PRO A 45 1.00 -5.40 7.23
CA PRO A 45 2.02 -5.15 6.23
C PRO A 45 2.35 -6.41 5.41
N LYS A 46 2.53 -6.23 4.10
CA LYS A 46 2.89 -7.32 3.17
C LYS A 46 4.24 -8.01 3.49
N GLY A 47 5.02 -7.49 4.45
CA GLY A 47 6.25 -8.12 4.96
C GLY A 47 6.00 -9.28 5.94
N ARG A 48 4.95 -9.21 6.79
CA ARG A 48 4.54 -10.34 7.65
C ARG A 48 3.88 -11.48 6.87
N LEU A 49 3.41 -11.17 5.66
CA LEU A 49 2.85 -12.11 4.72
C LEU A 49 3.81 -13.28 4.46
N GLY A 50 5.13 -13.08 4.40
CA GLY A 50 6.06 -14.18 4.12
C GLY A 50 5.96 -15.38 5.06
N LYS A 51 5.60 -15.17 6.34
CA LYS A 51 5.40 -16.28 7.31
C LYS A 51 4.05 -16.99 7.13
N LEU A 52 3.03 -16.25 6.70
CA LEU A 52 1.65 -16.74 6.54
C LEU A 52 1.34 -17.16 5.10
N GLU A 53 2.18 -16.79 4.14
CA GLU A 53 1.94 -16.95 2.70
C GLU A 53 1.91 -18.43 2.34
N ALA A 54 2.80 -19.24 2.91
CA ALA A 54 2.80 -20.69 2.69
C ALA A 54 1.51 -21.34 3.19
N GLU A 55 1.05 -20.97 4.38
CA GLU A 55 -0.20 -21.46 4.98
C GLU A 55 -1.43 -20.99 4.18
N LEU A 56 -1.50 -19.69 3.87
CA LEU A 56 -2.57 -19.09 3.06
C LEU A 56 -2.61 -19.66 1.64
N LEU A 57 -1.48 -20.09 1.07
CA LEU A 57 -1.48 -20.73 -0.25
C LEU A 57 -2.25 -22.05 -0.25
N LYS A 58 -2.18 -22.83 0.84
CA LYS A 58 -2.89 -24.10 1.02
C LYS A 58 -4.41 -23.91 1.19
N GLN A 59 -4.84 -22.77 1.71
CA GLN A 59 -6.27 -22.52 1.96
C GLN A 59 -7.06 -22.32 0.66
N PRO A 60 -8.31 -22.82 0.57
CA PRO A 60 -9.16 -22.63 -0.59
C PRO A 60 -9.65 -21.18 -0.71
N TRP A 61 -9.92 -20.74 -1.92
CA TRP A 61 -10.63 -19.47 -2.15
C TRP A 61 -12.10 -19.64 -1.82
N GLN A 62 -12.64 -18.71 -1.05
CA GLN A 62 -14.07 -18.59 -0.75
C GLN A 62 -14.62 -17.31 -1.37
N GLN A 63 -15.82 -17.37 -1.94
CA GLN A 63 -16.48 -16.17 -2.45
C GLN A 63 -17.12 -15.42 -1.27
N ALA A 64 -16.65 -14.20 -0.99
CA ALA A 64 -17.18 -13.38 0.11
C ALA A 64 -18.36 -12.50 -0.34
N ARG A 65 -18.30 -12.00 -1.59
CA ARG A 65 -19.37 -11.26 -2.29
C ARG A 65 -19.00 -11.15 -3.76
N GLU A 66 -19.90 -10.67 -4.60
CA GLU A 66 -19.59 -10.46 -6.03
C GLU A 66 -18.27 -9.69 -6.25
N GLY A 67 -17.39 -10.26 -7.08
CA GLY A 67 -16.08 -9.67 -7.39
C GLY A 67 -15.06 -9.65 -6.23
N VAL A 68 -15.35 -10.29 -5.09
CA VAL A 68 -14.43 -10.41 -3.95
C VAL A 68 -14.34 -11.84 -3.46
N ARG A 69 -13.12 -12.37 -3.47
CA ARG A 69 -12.80 -13.69 -2.90
C ARG A 69 -11.81 -13.54 -1.76
N VAL A 70 -11.88 -14.46 -0.80
CA VAL A 70 -11.05 -14.46 0.40
C VAL A 70 -10.43 -15.83 0.64
N LYS A 71 -9.30 -15.84 1.34
CA LYS A 71 -8.79 -17.02 2.03
C LYS A 71 -8.77 -16.74 3.51
N LEU A 72 -9.18 -17.73 4.30
CA LEU A 72 -9.26 -17.64 5.75
C LEU A 72 -8.17 -18.54 6.35
N LEU A 73 -7.42 -17.98 7.29
CA LEU A 73 -6.44 -18.72 8.07
C LEU A 73 -6.62 -18.36 9.55
N PRO A 74 -7.34 -19.20 10.31
CA PRO A 74 -7.35 -19.12 11.76
C PRO A 74 -5.96 -19.50 12.29
N GLN A 75 -5.34 -18.65 13.09
CA GLN A 75 -4.03 -18.90 13.69
C GLN A 75 -3.88 -18.09 14.99
N ASP A 76 -3.31 -18.70 16.03
CA ASP A 76 -2.99 -18.06 17.31
C ASP A 76 -4.18 -17.32 17.96
N GLY A 77 -5.39 -17.88 17.85
CA GLY A 77 -6.62 -17.29 18.39
C GLY A 77 -7.19 -16.14 17.55
N GLU A 78 -6.61 -15.87 16.38
CA GLU A 78 -7.02 -14.83 15.46
C GLU A 78 -7.39 -15.37 14.10
N LEU A 79 -7.96 -14.50 13.26
CA LEU A 79 -8.32 -14.78 11.88
C LEU A 79 -7.51 -13.87 10.95
N TYR A 80 -6.75 -14.50 10.08
CA TYR A 80 -6.11 -13.85 8.94
C TYR A 80 -6.98 -14.01 7.70
N VAL A 81 -7.29 -12.89 7.04
CA VAL A 81 -8.15 -12.84 5.85
C VAL A 81 -7.33 -12.27 4.68
N CYS A 82 -6.97 -13.13 3.74
CA CYS A 82 -6.37 -12.69 2.48
C CYS A 82 -7.49 -12.35 1.49
N VAL A 83 -7.65 -11.07 1.17
CA VAL A 83 -8.71 -10.59 0.28
C VAL A 83 -8.14 -10.34 -1.12
N GLU A 84 -8.87 -10.75 -2.15
CA GLU A 84 -8.69 -10.30 -3.53
C GLU A 84 -9.98 -9.65 -4.03
N SER A 85 -9.89 -8.38 -4.42
CA SER A 85 -11.02 -7.60 -4.91
C SER A 85 -10.80 -7.15 -6.35
N GLN A 86 -11.68 -7.55 -7.27
CA GLN A 86 -11.60 -7.18 -8.68
C GLN A 86 -11.75 -5.67 -8.90
N ALA A 87 -12.68 -5.04 -8.19
CA ALA A 87 -12.85 -3.59 -8.22
C ALA A 87 -11.56 -2.85 -7.78
N ARG A 88 -10.88 -3.34 -6.75
CA ARG A 88 -9.60 -2.77 -6.29
C ARG A 88 -8.45 -3.07 -7.24
N ILE A 89 -8.41 -4.25 -7.86
CA ILE A 89 -7.45 -4.55 -8.95
C ILE A 89 -7.59 -3.50 -10.05
N GLY A 90 -8.81 -3.27 -10.55
CA GLY A 90 -9.06 -2.27 -11.60
C GLY A 90 -8.64 -0.86 -11.19
N LYS A 91 -9.07 -0.41 -10.00
CA LYS A 91 -8.74 0.92 -9.47
C LYS A 91 -7.23 1.11 -9.30
N GLU A 92 -6.55 0.23 -8.57
CA GLU A 92 -5.11 0.33 -8.32
C GLU A 92 -4.28 0.25 -9.60
N ARG A 93 -4.68 -0.63 -10.53
CA ARG A 93 -4.04 -0.75 -11.83
C ARG A 93 -4.15 0.53 -12.64
N SER A 94 -5.34 1.14 -12.67
CA SER A 94 -5.56 2.41 -13.39
C SER A 94 -4.69 3.53 -12.80
N MET A 95 -4.63 3.63 -11.47
CA MET A 95 -3.79 4.61 -10.77
C MET A 95 -2.31 4.41 -11.07
N ARG A 96 -1.79 3.17 -10.98
CA ARG A 96 -0.39 2.87 -11.33
C ARG A 96 -0.11 3.17 -12.80
N ARG A 97 -1.00 2.81 -13.73
CA ARG A 97 -0.84 3.12 -15.17
C ARG A 97 -0.78 4.63 -15.41
N ARG A 98 -1.58 5.43 -14.69
CA ARG A 98 -1.55 6.90 -14.79
C ARG A 98 -0.22 7.47 -14.26
N ARG A 99 0.22 7.03 -13.08
CA ARG A 99 1.50 7.48 -12.49
C ARG A 99 2.72 7.06 -13.33
N LEU A 100 2.73 5.82 -13.83
CA LEU A 100 3.80 5.32 -14.69
C LEU A 100 3.87 6.08 -16.03
N ARG A 101 2.72 6.40 -16.64
CA ARG A 101 2.69 7.23 -17.85
C ARG A 101 3.28 8.62 -17.60
N ARG A 102 2.90 9.26 -16.49
CA ARG A 102 3.47 10.56 -16.08
C ARG A 102 4.98 10.49 -15.88
N LEU A 103 5.46 9.44 -15.19
CA LEU A 103 6.90 9.24 -14.98
C LEU A 103 7.64 9.06 -16.30
N ILE A 104 7.15 8.18 -17.18
CA ILE A 104 7.79 7.94 -18.49
C ILE A 104 7.78 9.22 -19.34
N GLY A 105 6.67 9.98 -19.35
CA GLY A 105 6.59 11.27 -20.03
C GLY A 105 7.66 12.24 -19.54
N GLY A 106 7.73 12.45 -18.22
CA GLY A 106 8.75 13.31 -17.62
C GLY A 106 10.19 12.84 -17.90
N LEU A 107 10.46 11.54 -17.91
CA LEU A 107 11.81 11.03 -18.26
C LEU A 107 12.16 11.30 -19.73
N LYS A 108 11.19 11.19 -20.66
CA LYS A 108 11.42 11.55 -22.07
C LYS A 108 11.67 13.04 -22.26
N GLU A 109 10.89 13.89 -21.59
CA GLU A 109 11.12 15.34 -21.59
C GLU A 109 12.54 15.68 -21.08
N LEU A 110 13.04 14.97 -20.06
CA LEU A 110 14.41 15.16 -19.59
C LEU A 110 15.47 14.75 -20.61
N GLN A 111 15.22 13.72 -21.44
CA GLN A 111 16.13 13.34 -22.52
C GLN A 111 16.20 14.42 -23.61
N GLU A 112 15.10 15.14 -23.86
CA GLU A 112 15.03 16.20 -24.87
C GLU A 112 15.69 17.52 -24.40
N GLN A 113 15.71 17.79 -23.09
CA GLN A 113 16.19 19.07 -22.52
C GLN A 113 17.71 19.31 -22.58
N ARG A 114 18.51 18.43 -23.22
CA ARG A 114 19.98 18.55 -23.41
C ARG A 114 20.72 19.05 -22.15
N LEU A 115 20.48 18.39 -21.02
CA LEU A 115 20.95 18.83 -19.69
C LEU A 115 22.41 18.46 -19.43
N GLY A 116 23.10 19.32 -18.67
CA GLY A 116 24.38 18.98 -18.03
C GLY A 116 24.21 18.00 -16.86
N TYR A 117 25.31 17.37 -16.43
CA TYR A 117 25.30 16.27 -15.44
C TYR A 117 24.61 16.64 -14.12
N GLU A 118 24.92 17.80 -13.54
CA GLU A 118 24.37 18.23 -12.24
C GLU A 118 22.87 18.54 -12.33
N SER A 119 22.45 19.23 -13.40
CA SER A 119 21.04 19.54 -13.65
C SER A 119 20.22 18.28 -13.90
N LEU A 120 20.80 17.32 -14.65
CA LEU A 120 20.21 16.01 -14.87
C LEU A 120 19.97 15.27 -13.54
N LEU A 121 20.99 15.20 -12.67
CA LEU A 121 20.84 14.56 -11.36
C LEU A 121 19.78 15.22 -10.49
N LEU A 122 19.73 16.55 -10.45
CA LEU A 122 18.73 17.29 -9.68
C LEU A 122 17.31 16.98 -10.17
N LYS A 123 17.09 17.01 -11.48
CA LYS A 123 15.79 16.73 -12.10
C LYS A 123 15.38 15.26 -11.95
N LEU A 124 16.31 14.32 -12.08
CA LEU A 124 16.05 12.91 -11.79
C LEU A 124 15.72 12.69 -10.31
N GLY A 125 16.34 13.43 -9.39
CA GLY A 125 16.00 13.43 -7.96
C GLY A 125 14.57 13.90 -7.71
N ALA A 126 14.16 15.00 -8.36
CA ALA A 126 12.78 15.49 -8.30
C ALA A 126 11.78 14.48 -8.88
N ALA A 127 12.10 13.87 -10.03
CA ALA A 127 11.28 12.82 -10.64
C ALA A 127 11.14 11.58 -9.73
N LYS A 128 12.24 11.15 -9.09
CA LYS A 128 12.24 10.06 -8.09
C LYS A 128 11.33 10.37 -6.91
N LYS A 129 11.40 11.59 -6.36
CA LYS A 129 10.53 12.04 -5.26
C LYS A 129 9.07 12.01 -5.68
N ALA A 130 8.74 12.54 -6.85
CA ALA A 130 7.37 12.58 -7.36
C ALA A 130 6.80 11.18 -7.69
N ALA A 131 7.63 10.27 -8.20
CA ALA A 131 7.23 8.91 -8.54
C ALA A 131 7.08 7.99 -7.32
N GLY A 132 7.78 8.28 -6.22
CA GLY A 132 7.76 7.47 -5.00
C GLY A 132 8.08 6.00 -5.31
N ARG A 133 7.18 5.09 -4.89
CA ARG A 133 7.38 3.64 -5.07
C ARG A 133 7.41 3.19 -6.54
N ASP A 134 6.77 3.95 -7.44
CA ASP A 134 6.72 3.59 -8.86
C ASP A 134 8.08 3.84 -9.55
N TRP A 135 8.98 4.62 -8.94
CA TRP A 135 10.36 4.78 -9.42
C TRP A 135 11.08 3.44 -9.55
N ALA A 136 10.84 2.51 -8.62
CA ALA A 136 11.46 1.20 -8.64
C ALA A 136 11.08 0.34 -9.86
N LEU A 137 10.04 0.73 -10.62
CA LEU A 137 9.62 0.08 -11.86
C LEU A 137 10.45 0.53 -13.07
N ILE A 138 11.25 1.58 -12.94
CA ILE A 138 12.15 2.06 -13.98
C ILE A 138 13.57 1.75 -13.57
N ASP A 139 14.34 1.20 -14.51
CA ASP A 139 15.78 1.11 -14.41
C ASP A 139 16.38 2.31 -15.15
N ILE A 140 17.30 3.03 -14.51
CA ILE A 140 17.93 4.22 -15.09
C ILE A 140 19.43 4.00 -15.16
N THR A 141 19.95 4.08 -16.38
CA THR A 141 21.38 4.07 -16.65
C THR A 141 21.85 5.52 -16.73
N LEU A 142 22.58 5.94 -15.70
CA LEU A 142 23.17 7.28 -15.67
C LEU A 142 24.44 7.31 -16.52
N PRO A 143 24.76 8.45 -17.14
CA PRO A 143 26.05 8.66 -17.78
C PRO A 143 27.18 8.62 -16.75
N GLN A 144 28.39 8.29 -17.20
CA GLN A 144 29.55 8.39 -16.34
C GLN A 144 29.76 9.83 -15.89
N ARG A 145 30.17 10.01 -14.62
CA ARG A 145 30.48 11.33 -14.10
C ARG A 145 31.66 11.92 -14.89
N PRO A 146 31.54 13.11 -15.49
CA PRO A 146 32.65 13.74 -16.19
C PRO A 146 33.85 13.97 -15.25
N ALA A 147 35.05 13.61 -15.71
CA ALA A 147 36.29 13.74 -14.92
C ALA A 147 36.74 15.20 -14.76
N LYS A 148 36.43 16.06 -15.75
CA LYS A 148 36.78 17.48 -15.75
C LYS A 148 35.56 18.32 -15.39
N LYS A 149 35.75 19.35 -14.55
CA LYS A 149 34.67 20.28 -14.17
C LYS A 149 34.02 20.98 -15.38
N ALA A 150 34.79 21.31 -16.42
CA ALA A 150 34.26 21.92 -17.65
C ALA A 150 33.20 21.04 -18.34
N ALA A 151 33.42 19.72 -18.34
CA ALA A 151 32.53 18.73 -18.96
C ALA A 151 31.26 18.45 -18.14
N LEU A 152 31.12 19.00 -16.93
CA LEU A 152 29.86 18.90 -16.16
C LEU A 152 28.70 19.67 -16.82
N ARG A 153 29.01 20.70 -17.61
CA ARG A 153 28.05 21.52 -18.35
C ARG A 153 27.73 20.97 -19.73
N GLU A 154 28.52 20.01 -20.22
CA GLU A 154 28.25 19.34 -21.49
C GLU A 154 27.00 18.48 -21.39
N ARG A 155 26.34 18.30 -22.53
CA ARG A 155 25.14 17.47 -22.61
C ARG A 155 25.46 16.05 -22.16
N CYS A 156 24.67 15.54 -21.23
CA CYS A 156 24.74 14.18 -20.73
C CYS A 156 23.49 13.41 -21.13
N ASP A 157 23.67 12.29 -21.82
CA ASP A 157 22.56 11.40 -22.17
C ASP A 157 22.40 10.31 -21.12
N PHE A 158 21.16 9.95 -20.82
CA PHE A 158 20.81 8.83 -19.96
C PHE A 158 19.77 7.95 -20.66
N SER A 159 19.73 6.68 -20.30
CA SER A 159 18.70 5.76 -20.79
C SER A 159 17.88 5.22 -19.63
N PHE A 160 16.66 4.81 -19.93
CA PHE A 160 15.81 4.15 -18.96
C PHE A 160 15.01 3.01 -19.59
N GLN A 161 14.71 2.00 -18.79
CA GLN A 161 13.95 0.83 -19.21
C GLN A 161 12.91 0.44 -18.18
N LEU A 162 11.79 -0.10 -18.66
CA LEU A 162 10.75 -0.61 -17.78
C LEU A 162 11.14 -1.98 -17.22
N ARG A 163 11.22 -2.08 -15.90
CA ARG A 163 11.44 -3.34 -15.18
C ARG A 163 10.20 -4.22 -15.19
N ARG A 164 10.09 -5.04 -16.25
CA ARG A 164 8.94 -5.92 -16.51
C ARG A 164 8.74 -6.96 -15.39
N ASP A 165 9.83 -7.44 -14.81
CA ASP A 165 9.89 -8.30 -13.62
C ASP A 165 9.15 -7.67 -12.44
N LYS A 166 9.53 -6.45 -12.05
CA LYS A 166 8.91 -5.72 -10.93
C LYS A 166 7.49 -5.30 -11.24
N LEU A 167 7.20 -4.93 -12.48
CA LEU A 167 5.84 -4.60 -12.91
C LEU A 167 4.91 -5.82 -12.80
N ARG A 168 5.38 -7.03 -13.13
CA ARG A 168 4.62 -8.27 -12.99
C ARG A 168 4.29 -8.54 -11.52
N ILE A 169 5.25 -8.34 -10.61
CA ILE A 169 5.03 -8.48 -9.17
C ILE A 169 4.01 -7.44 -8.68
N ALA A 170 4.15 -6.17 -9.07
CA ALA A 170 3.21 -5.11 -8.71
C ALA A 170 1.78 -5.46 -9.16
N ARG A 171 1.61 -5.91 -10.41
CA ARG A 171 0.32 -6.35 -10.96
C ARG A 171 -0.33 -7.50 -10.18
N ARG A 172 0.45 -8.48 -9.73
CA ARG A 172 -0.05 -9.60 -8.91
C ARG A 172 -0.46 -9.17 -7.50
N ARG A 173 0.10 -8.06 -7.00
CA ARG A 173 -0.18 -7.52 -5.67
C ARG A 173 -1.33 -6.49 -5.65
N GLU A 174 -1.73 -5.97 -6.81
CA GLU A 174 -2.87 -5.05 -6.96
C GLU A 174 -4.14 -5.69 -6.42
N GLY A 175 -4.93 -4.93 -5.64
CA GLY A 175 -6.22 -5.37 -5.11
C GLY A 175 -6.17 -6.54 -4.13
N ARG A 176 -4.97 -6.93 -3.68
CA ARG A 176 -4.75 -7.94 -2.65
C ARG A 176 -4.37 -7.33 -1.31
N TYR A 177 -5.08 -7.77 -0.28
CA TYR A 177 -4.98 -7.29 1.09
C TYR A 177 -4.82 -8.47 2.04
N LEU A 178 -4.06 -8.28 3.12
CA LEU A 178 -4.08 -9.19 4.25
C LEU A 178 -4.63 -8.42 5.44
N LEU A 179 -5.72 -8.95 6.01
CA LEU A 179 -6.36 -8.44 7.20
C LEU A 179 -6.13 -9.40 8.35
N ARG A 180 -6.05 -8.87 9.57
CA ARG A 180 -5.94 -9.64 10.81
C ARG A 180 -7.05 -9.17 11.75
N SER A 181 -7.74 -10.09 12.39
CA SER A 181 -8.87 -9.78 13.24
C SER A 181 -9.10 -10.85 14.29
N ASN A 182 -9.54 -10.47 15.48
CA ASN A 182 -10.05 -11.39 16.50
C ASN A 182 -11.56 -11.69 16.36
N LEU A 183 -12.20 -11.22 15.28
CA LEU A 183 -13.61 -11.45 14.94
C LEU A 183 -13.81 -12.79 14.21
N THR A 184 -13.41 -13.90 14.83
CA THR A 184 -13.35 -15.23 14.20
C THR A 184 -14.70 -15.77 13.71
N GLY A 185 -15.83 -15.33 14.29
CA GLY A 185 -17.19 -15.70 13.86
C GLY A 185 -17.87 -14.75 12.88
N THR A 186 -17.17 -13.71 12.40
CA THR A 186 -17.77 -12.72 11.48
C THR A 186 -17.63 -13.14 10.03
N ASP A 187 -18.70 -12.95 9.26
CA ASP A 187 -18.68 -13.14 7.81
C ASP A 187 -17.51 -12.36 7.15
N PRO A 188 -16.66 -13.00 6.33
CA PRO A 188 -15.52 -12.34 5.70
C PRO A 188 -15.91 -11.17 4.78
N GLY A 189 -17.09 -11.22 4.16
CA GLY A 189 -17.63 -10.12 3.36
C GLY A 189 -17.93 -8.88 4.20
N LYS A 190 -18.43 -9.06 5.43
CA LYS A 190 -18.58 -8.00 6.42
C LYS A 190 -17.24 -7.43 6.87
N LEU A 191 -16.25 -8.28 7.18
CA LEU A 191 -14.90 -7.82 7.53
C LEU A 191 -14.30 -6.96 6.40
N TRP A 192 -14.39 -7.41 5.15
CA TRP A 192 -13.93 -6.62 4.02
C TRP A 192 -14.66 -5.29 3.87
N THR A 193 -15.98 -5.26 4.10
CA THR A 193 -16.78 -4.04 4.04
C THR A 193 -16.38 -3.04 5.12
N MET A 194 -16.18 -3.50 6.36
CA MET A 194 -15.68 -2.68 7.47
C MET A 194 -14.30 -2.08 7.13
N TYR A 195 -13.38 -2.87 6.58
CA TYR A 195 -12.07 -2.36 6.16
C TYR A 195 -12.16 -1.34 5.01
N LEU A 196 -13.11 -1.51 4.08
CA LEU A 196 -13.31 -0.52 3.00
C LEU A 196 -13.81 0.83 3.50
N GLN A 197 -14.66 0.84 4.54
CA GLN A 197 -15.15 2.07 5.16
C GLN A 197 -14.00 2.92 5.71
N LEU A 198 -12.96 2.28 6.28
CA LEU A 198 -11.74 3.00 6.71
C LEU A 198 -11.11 3.78 5.54
N THR A 199 -11.00 3.17 4.36
CA THR A 199 -10.45 3.87 3.19
C THR A 199 -11.33 5.04 2.72
N GLN A 200 -12.65 4.93 2.87
CA GLN A 200 -13.58 6.01 2.52
C GLN A 200 -13.45 7.19 3.49
N VAL A 201 -13.36 6.90 4.79
CA VAL A 201 -13.15 7.91 5.83
C VAL A 201 -11.81 8.62 5.64
N GLU A 202 -10.73 7.89 5.38
CA GLU A 202 -9.42 8.49 5.07
C GLU A 202 -9.45 9.39 3.84
N GLN A 203 -10.20 9.02 2.80
CA GLN A 203 -10.34 9.84 1.61
C GLN A 203 -11.10 11.13 1.93
N ALA A 204 -12.23 11.03 2.65
CA ALA A 204 -12.99 12.20 3.08
C ALA A 204 -12.13 13.17 3.91
N PHE A 205 -11.32 12.66 4.85
CA PHE A 205 -10.38 13.50 5.62
C PHE A 205 -9.30 14.15 4.74
N LYS A 206 -8.82 13.49 3.69
CA LYS A 206 -7.85 14.08 2.76
C LYS A 206 -8.48 15.18 1.92
N ASP A 207 -9.72 14.98 1.47
CA ASP A 207 -10.45 15.95 0.67
C ASP A 207 -10.75 17.21 1.52
N LEU A 208 -11.27 17.04 2.73
CA LEU A 208 -11.46 18.11 3.72
C LEU A 208 -10.19 18.90 4.04
N LYS A 209 -9.03 18.22 4.12
CA LYS A 209 -7.73 18.90 4.32
C LYS A 209 -7.19 19.56 3.05
N GLY A 210 -7.60 19.09 1.87
CA GLY A 210 -7.25 19.65 0.58
C GLY A 210 -7.97 20.96 0.31
N ASP A 211 -9.24 21.05 0.73
CA ASP A 211 -10.07 22.26 0.58
C ASP A 211 -9.70 23.37 1.58
N LEU A 212 -8.89 23.05 2.60
CA LEU A 212 -8.35 24.00 3.58
C LEU A 212 -6.96 24.55 3.18
N ARG A 213 -6.53 24.37 1.94
CA ARG A 213 -5.23 24.86 1.42
C ARG A 213 -5.37 25.82 0.26
#